data_AF-A0A367JIT9-F1
#
_entry.id   AF-A0A367JIT9-F1
#
_cell.length_a   1.000
_cell.length_b   1.000
_cell.length_c   1.000
_cell.angle_alpha   90.00
_cell.angle_beta   90.00
_cell.angle_gamma   90.00
#
_symmetry.space_group_name_H-M   'P 1'
#
loop_
_entity.id
_entity.type
_entity.pdbx_description
1 polymer ?
#
loop_
_entity_poly.entity_id
_entity_poly.type
_entity_poly.pdbx_seq_one_letter_code
_entity_poly.pdbx_strand_id
1 'polypeptide(L)'
;MCNKLHKLGAASGHPLDIHYPARGVVAVLIHVGYYNEFTNLLEKWKIAPLLDFNPLDHHHLRDPKLLETLTSDEERTTKLREIHQQRLIRALEYMRVHVRRPVARDFVYSGWLTAGMAQSAFTDGTFRITSFLNKESDADDLMQDQPGDTPDSDQ
;
A
#
# COMPACT_ATOMS: atom_id res chain seq x y z
N MET A 1 5.02 -22.67 9.11
CA MET A 1 6.43 -22.33 9.38
C MET A 1 6.48 -20.93 9.99
N CYS A 2 6.24 -20.79 11.31
CA CYS A 2 6.13 -19.48 12.00
C CYS A 2 7.03 -19.40 13.25
N ASN A 3 8.29 -19.83 13.17
CA ASN A 3 9.12 -20.06 14.37
C ASN A 3 10.24 -19.03 14.61
N LYS A 4 10.41 -18.00 13.76
CA LYS A 4 11.46 -16.99 13.96
C LYS A 4 11.00 -15.75 14.74
N LEU A 5 9.78 -15.25 14.51
CA LEU A 5 9.27 -14.10 15.25
C LEU A 5 8.89 -14.41 16.71
N HIS A 6 8.46 -15.64 17.01
CA HIS A 6 8.20 -16.05 18.40
C HIS A 6 9.45 -15.93 19.28
N LYS A 7 10.65 -16.11 18.70
CA LYS A 7 11.92 -15.93 19.42
C LYS A 7 12.22 -14.48 19.77
N LEU A 8 11.64 -13.52 19.04
CA LEU A 8 11.76 -12.11 19.36
C LEU A 8 10.84 -11.70 20.52
N GLY A 9 9.87 -12.54 20.92
CA GLY A 9 8.89 -12.20 21.95
C GLY A 9 7.65 -11.47 21.42
N ALA A 10 7.54 -11.31 20.10
CA ALA A 10 6.32 -10.80 19.49
C ALA A 10 5.20 -11.83 19.70
N ALA A 11 4.16 -11.45 20.44
CA ALA A 11 3.00 -12.31 20.66
C ALA A 11 2.42 -12.75 19.30
N SER A 12 2.12 -14.04 19.19
CA SER A 12 1.92 -14.82 17.96
C SER A 12 0.70 -14.46 17.09
N GLY A 13 0.20 -13.23 17.17
CA GLY A 13 -0.94 -12.74 16.41
C GLY A 13 -0.87 -11.30 15.90
N HIS A 14 0.24 -10.58 16.13
CA HIS A 14 0.31 -9.13 15.83
C HIS A 14 0.92 -8.77 14.46
N PRO A 15 1.95 -9.48 13.95
CA PRO A 15 2.37 -9.31 12.57
C PRO A 15 1.30 -9.83 11.62
N LEU A 16 0.81 -8.95 10.76
CA LEU A 16 -0.22 -9.22 9.76
C LEU A 16 0.36 -9.90 8.52
N ASP A 17 1.56 -9.49 8.12
CA ASP A 17 2.32 -10.07 7.02
C ASP A 17 3.83 -9.86 7.26
N ILE A 18 4.64 -10.75 6.70
CA ILE A 18 6.10 -10.63 6.69
C ILE A 18 6.56 -10.99 5.28
N HIS A 19 7.23 -10.05 4.62
CA HIS A 19 7.79 -10.30 3.30
C HIS A 19 9.19 -9.69 3.17
N TYR A 20 9.87 -10.08 2.10
CA TYR A 20 11.26 -9.72 1.84
C TYR A 20 11.31 -8.84 0.59
N PRO A 21 11.19 -7.51 0.73
CA PRO A 21 11.11 -6.61 -0.42
C PRO A 21 12.41 -6.61 -1.23
N ALA A 22 13.56 -6.59 -0.55
CA ALA A 22 14.89 -6.58 -1.12
C ALA A 22 15.84 -7.52 -0.33
N ARG A 23 17.00 -7.81 -0.90
CA ARG A 23 18.01 -8.67 -0.24
C ARG A 23 18.52 -8.00 1.04
N GLY A 24 18.33 -8.68 2.17
CA GLY A 24 18.75 -8.17 3.48
C GLY A 24 17.74 -7.24 4.16
N VAL A 25 16.57 -7.02 3.53
CA VAL A 25 15.49 -6.21 4.09
C VAL A 25 14.31 -7.13 4.41
N VAL A 26 13.73 -6.94 5.60
CA VAL A 26 12.52 -7.62 6.03
C VAL A 26 11.46 -6.54 6.25
N ALA A 27 10.37 -6.62 5.50
CA ALA A 27 9.20 -5.80 5.73
C ALA A 27 8.23 -6.58 6.61
N VAL A 28 7.74 -5.92 7.66
CA VAL A 28 6.76 -6.47 8.58
C VAL A 28 5.56 -5.54 8.56
N LEU A 29 4.40 -6.08 8.19
CA LEU A 29 3.14 -5.37 8.31
C LEU A 29 2.58 -5.64 9.71
N ILE A 30 2.34 -4.58 10.47
CA ILE A 30 1.80 -4.67 11.84
C ILE A 30 0.58 -3.77 11.99
N HIS A 31 -0.28 -4.11 12.94
CA HIS A 31 -1.38 -3.23 13.32
C HIS A 31 -0.86 -1.97 14.03
N VAL A 32 -1.44 -0.79 13.77
CA VAL A 32 -0.99 0.50 14.34
C VAL A 32 -0.93 0.49 15.87
N GLY A 33 -1.89 -0.15 16.54
CA GLY A 33 -1.91 -0.29 18.00
C GLY A 33 -0.73 -1.11 18.57
N TYR A 34 -0.05 -1.89 17.74
CA TYR A 34 1.12 -2.69 18.12
C TYR A 34 2.44 -1.99 17.81
N TYR A 35 2.42 -0.84 17.12
CA TYR A 35 3.62 -0.15 16.66
C TYR A 35 4.60 0.13 17.81
N ASN A 36 4.11 0.69 18.91
CA ASN A 36 4.94 1.04 20.06
C ASN A 36 5.57 -0.20 20.72
N GLU A 37 4.80 -1.28 20.89
CA GLU A 37 5.32 -2.52 21.48
C GLU A 37 6.38 -3.16 20.57
N PHE A 38 6.13 -3.18 19.26
CA PHE A 38 7.06 -3.73 18.30
C PHE A 38 8.37 -2.94 18.24
N THR A 39 8.31 -1.61 18.25
CA THR A 39 9.49 -0.75 18.26
C THR A 39 10.31 -0.95 19.55
N ASN A 40 9.65 -1.01 20.72
CA ASN A 40 10.32 -1.34 21.99
C ASN A 40 11.01 -2.71 21.94
N LEU A 41 10.38 -3.69 21.27
CA LEU A 41 10.95 -5.00 21.06
C LEU A 41 12.20 -4.93 20.19
N LEU A 42 12.13 -4.24 19.04
CA LEU A 42 13.28 -4.05 18.16
C LEU A 42 14.45 -3.38 18.88
N GLU A 43 14.19 -2.34 19.67
CA GLU A 43 15.20 -1.66 20.49
C GLU A 43 15.85 -2.61 21.51
N LYS A 44 15.04 -3.42 22.21
CA LYS A 44 15.56 -4.43 23.15
C LYS A 44 16.52 -5.42 22.48
N TRP A 45 16.25 -5.77 21.22
CA TRP A 45 17.09 -6.65 20.41
C TRP A 45 18.18 -5.91 19.62
N LYS A 46 18.34 -4.59 19.82
CA LYS A 46 19.29 -3.71 19.11
C LYS A 46 19.13 -3.76 17.59
N ILE A 47 17.90 -3.93 17.11
CA ILE A 47 17.56 -3.91 15.70
C ILE A 47 17.06 -2.50 15.36
N ALA A 48 17.81 -1.76 14.55
CA ALA A 48 17.35 -0.46 14.06
C ALA A 48 16.32 -0.65 12.94
N PRO A 49 15.11 -0.05 13.03
CA PRO A 49 14.15 -0.07 11.95
C PRO A 49 14.67 0.75 10.76
N LEU A 50 14.44 0.25 9.55
CA LEU A 50 14.74 0.97 8.31
C LEU A 50 13.52 1.79 7.90
N LEU A 51 13.56 3.11 8.13
CA LEU A 51 12.41 4.01 7.91
C LEU A 51 12.31 4.49 6.45
N ASP A 52 13.42 4.77 5.79
CA ASP A 52 13.45 5.41 4.47
C ASP A 52 13.50 4.40 3.30
N PHE A 53 12.96 3.20 3.50
CA PHE A 53 12.99 2.17 2.46
C PHE A 53 11.93 2.42 1.38
N ASN A 54 12.37 2.71 0.15
CA ASN A 54 11.47 2.82 -0.99
C ASN A 54 11.37 1.48 -1.77
N PRO A 55 10.26 0.73 -1.72
CA PRO A 55 10.12 -0.54 -2.42
C PRO A 55 10.13 -0.41 -3.96
N LEU A 56 9.93 0.80 -4.49
CA LEU A 56 9.88 1.08 -5.92
C LEU A 56 11.22 1.54 -6.50
N ASP A 57 12.27 1.67 -5.69
CA ASP A 57 13.59 2.08 -6.17
C ASP A 57 14.23 0.99 -7.05
N HIS A 58 14.55 1.34 -8.30
CA HIS A 58 15.23 0.52 -9.29
C HIS A 58 16.48 -0.20 -8.77
N HIS A 59 17.21 0.38 -7.82
CA HIS A 59 18.40 -0.24 -7.22
C HIS A 59 18.11 -1.51 -6.40
N HIS A 60 16.86 -1.73 -6.01
CA HIS A 60 16.44 -2.94 -5.30
C HIS A 60 16.27 -4.15 -6.21
N LEU A 61 16.19 -3.96 -7.52
CA LEU A 61 16.14 -5.05 -8.49
C LEU A 61 17.53 -5.66 -8.67
N ARG A 62 17.76 -6.82 -8.06
CA ARG A 62 19.05 -7.52 -8.09
C ARG A 62 18.98 -8.93 -8.70
N ASP A 63 17.90 -9.24 -9.41
CA ASP A 63 17.81 -10.51 -10.14
C ASP A 63 18.66 -10.40 -11.43
N PRO A 64 19.72 -11.20 -11.58
CA PRO A 64 20.58 -11.14 -12.76
C PRO A 64 19.81 -11.30 -14.07
N LYS A 65 18.77 -12.16 -14.09
CA LYS A 65 17.94 -12.38 -15.28
C LYS A 65 17.17 -11.14 -15.68
N LEU A 66 16.65 -10.39 -14.71
CA LEU A 66 15.90 -9.17 -14.96
C LEU A 66 16.83 -7.99 -15.30
N LEU A 67 18.07 -8.00 -14.79
CA LEU A 67 19.08 -7.00 -15.14
C LEU A 67 19.60 -7.18 -16.58
N GLU A 68 19.65 -8.42 -17.07
CA GLU A 68 20.00 -8.73 -18.46
C GLU A 68 18.90 -8.33 -19.44
N THR A 69 17.62 -8.42 -19.06
CA THR A 69 16.49 -8.10 -19.93
C THR A 69 16.00 -6.65 -19.83
N LEU A 70 16.14 -6.01 -18.67
CA LEU A 70 15.67 -4.65 -18.41
C LEU A 70 16.85 -3.69 -18.39
N THR A 71 16.96 -2.91 -19.46
CA THR A 71 18.11 -2.03 -19.70
C THR A 71 17.86 -0.62 -19.19
N SER A 72 16.59 -0.18 -19.16
CA SER A 72 16.21 1.15 -18.66
C SER A 72 15.76 1.11 -17.19
N ASP A 73 16.09 2.16 -16.43
CA ASP A 73 15.67 2.29 -15.03
C ASP A 73 14.16 2.45 -14.87
N GLU A 74 13.48 2.99 -15.88
CA GLU A 74 12.01 3.08 -15.90
C GLU A 74 11.35 1.71 -16.03
N GLU A 75 11.91 0.82 -16.86
CA GLU A 75 11.43 -0.56 -17.02
C GLU A 75 11.63 -1.35 -15.73
N ARG A 76 12.77 -1.14 -15.05
CA ARG A 76 13.07 -1.76 -13.75
C ARG A 76 12.10 -1.29 -12.67
N THR A 77 11.84 0.01 -12.61
CA THR A 77 10.88 0.61 -11.67
C THR A 77 9.47 0.06 -11.90
N THR A 78 9.07 -0.06 -13.17
CA THR A 78 7.77 -0.65 -13.54
C THR A 78 7.67 -2.11 -13.13
N LYS A 79 8.73 -2.90 -13.36
CA LYS A 79 8.75 -4.31 -12.94
C LYS A 79 8.73 -4.47 -11.43
N LEU A 80 9.46 -3.63 -10.69
CA LEU A 80 9.42 -3.62 -9.23
C LEU A 80 8.03 -3.25 -8.70
N ARG A 81 7.36 -2.28 -9.32
CA ARG A 81 5.98 -1.93 -9.00
C ARG A 81 5.06 -3.13 -9.16
N GLU A 82 5.15 -3.83 -10.29
CA GLU A 82 4.36 -5.04 -10.56
C GLU A 82 4.62 -6.13 -9.49
N ILE A 83 5.89 -6.40 -9.19
CA ILE A 83 6.28 -7.38 -8.16
C ILE A 83 5.76 -6.97 -6.77
N HIS A 84 5.86 -5.69 -6.43
CA HIS A 84 5.38 -5.16 -5.17
C HIS A 84 3.86 -5.32 -5.06
N GLN A 85 3.11 -4.94 -6.10
CA GLN A 85 1.66 -5.10 -6.15
C GLN A 85 1.21 -6.55 -6.05
N GLN A 86 1.89 -7.47 -6.76
CA GLN A 86 1.63 -8.91 -6.66
C GLN A 86 1.84 -9.42 -5.23
N ARG A 87 2.87 -8.94 -4.53
CA ARG A 87 3.13 -9.30 -3.13
C ARG A 87 2.02 -8.79 -2.20
N LEU A 88 1.55 -7.56 -2.39
CA LEU A 88 0.45 -7.01 -1.59
C LEU A 88 -0.85 -7.78 -1.80
N ILE A 89 -1.21 -8.09 -3.06
CA ILE A 89 -2.39 -8.91 -3.38
C ILE A 89 -2.27 -10.28 -2.70
N ARG A 90 -1.12 -10.95 -2.84
CA ARG A 90 -0.86 -12.24 -2.22
C ARG A 90 -0.95 -12.16 -0.69
N ALA A 91 -0.45 -11.09 -0.09
CA ALA A 91 -0.55 -10.87 1.36
C ALA A 91 -2.03 -10.79 1.78
N LEU A 92 -2.88 -10.07 1.02
CA LEU A 92 -4.32 -10.01 1.28
C LEU A 92 -4.98 -11.39 1.20
N GLU A 93 -4.64 -12.24 0.23
CA GLU A 93 -5.21 -13.58 0.06
C GLU A 93 -4.98 -14.48 1.28
N TYR A 94 -3.80 -14.40 1.91
CA TYR A 94 -3.45 -15.22 3.08
C TYR A 94 -3.85 -14.59 4.42
N MET A 95 -4.17 -13.28 4.45
CA MET A 95 -4.65 -12.62 5.66
C MET A 95 -5.99 -13.17 6.13
N ARG A 96 -6.20 -13.12 7.46
CA ARG A 96 -7.48 -13.46 8.09
C ARG A 96 -8.58 -12.51 7.64
N VAL A 97 -9.79 -13.04 7.45
CA VAL A 97 -10.96 -12.32 6.90
C VAL A 97 -11.23 -10.97 7.60
N HIS A 98 -11.12 -10.92 8.93
CA HIS A 98 -11.38 -9.69 9.71
C HIS A 98 -10.32 -8.60 9.54
N VAL A 99 -9.08 -8.95 9.20
CA VAL A 99 -7.98 -7.98 8.99
C VAL A 99 -7.86 -7.57 7.52
N ARG A 100 -8.23 -8.48 6.61
CA ARG A 100 -8.03 -8.31 5.16
C ARG A 100 -8.65 -7.03 4.62
N ARG A 101 -9.88 -6.70 5.02
CA ARG A 101 -10.60 -5.51 4.53
C ARG A 101 -9.96 -4.17 4.97
N PRO A 102 -9.68 -3.95 6.27
CA PRO A 102 -8.95 -2.75 6.70
C PRO A 102 -7.63 -2.56 5.98
N VAL A 103 -6.85 -3.64 5.82
CA VAL A 103 -5.53 -3.59 5.18
C VAL A 103 -5.65 -3.31 3.67
N ALA A 104 -6.57 -3.96 2.97
CA ALA A 104 -6.82 -3.68 1.55
C ALA A 104 -7.21 -2.22 1.32
N ARG A 105 -8.00 -1.65 2.24
CA ARG A 105 -8.38 -0.25 2.20
C ARG A 105 -7.15 0.66 2.39
N ASP A 106 -6.32 0.35 3.37
CA ASP A 106 -5.08 1.09 3.65
C ASP A 106 -4.10 1.09 2.46
N PHE A 107 -3.95 -0.05 1.78
CA PHE A 107 -3.12 -0.16 0.58
C PHE A 107 -3.61 0.69 -0.59
N VAL A 108 -4.93 0.88 -0.71
CA VAL A 108 -5.52 1.74 -1.75
C VAL A 108 -5.36 3.21 -1.38
N TYR A 109 -5.58 3.59 -0.12
CA TYR A 109 -5.33 4.96 0.35
C TYR A 109 -3.86 5.36 0.24
N SER A 110 -2.94 4.43 0.48
CA SER A 110 -1.50 4.66 0.33
C SER A 110 -1.05 4.73 -1.14
N GLY A 111 -1.95 4.52 -2.10
CA GLY A 111 -1.67 4.53 -3.53
C GLY A 111 -0.87 3.33 -4.03
N TRP A 112 -0.72 2.27 -3.22
CA TRP A 112 0.04 1.07 -3.60
C TRP A 112 -0.75 0.14 -4.53
N LEU A 113 -2.07 0.03 -4.30
CA LEU A 113 -2.98 -0.75 -5.12
C LEU A 113 -4.11 0.13 -5.68
N THR A 114 -4.61 -0.22 -6.86
CA THR A 114 -5.88 0.33 -7.34
C THR A 114 -7.06 -0.42 -6.72
N ALA A 115 -8.22 0.23 -6.68
CA ALA A 115 -9.43 -0.38 -6.12
C ALA A 115 -9.79 -1.71 -6.81
N GLY A 116 -9.64 -1.78 -8.15
CA GLY A 116 -9.88 -2.99 -8.92
C GLY A 116 -8.93 -4.14 -8.56
N MET A 117 -7.66 -3.83 -8.33
CA MET A 117 -6.65 -4.82 -7.92
C MET A 117 -6.87 -5.32 -6.49
N ALA A 118 -7.27 -4.43 -5.57
CA ALA A 118 -7.62 -4.85 -4.23
C ALA A 118 -8.87 -5.74 -4.23
N GLN A 119 -9.84 -5.46 -5.10
CA GLN A 119 -11.09 -6.21 -5.19
C GLN A 119 -10.93 -7.62 -5.78
N SER A 120 -9.98 -7.85 -6.68
CA SER A 120 -9.70 -9.20 -7.19
C SER A 120 -9.18 -10.16 -6.11
N ALA A 121 -8.60 -9.65 -5.03
CA ALA A 121 -8.19 -10.45 -3.87
C ALA A 121 -9.37 -10.97 -3.02
N PHE A 122 -10.60 -10.48 -3.27
CA PHE A 122 -11.82 -10.89 -2.57
C PHE A 122 -12.73 -11.68 -3.51
N THR A 123 -12.57 -13.00 -3.52
CA THR A 123 -13.41 -13.93 -4.30
C THR A 123 -14.85 -14.03 -3.79
N ASP A 124 -15.13 -13.49 -2.61
CA ASP A 124 -16.44 -13.50 -1.95
C ASP A 124 -17.35 -12.32 -2.37
N GLY A 125 -16.87 -11.43 -3.25
CA GLY A 125 -17.63 -10.26 -3.71
C GLY A 125 -17.97 -9.25 -2.61
N THR A 126 -17.41 -9.39 -1.40
CA THR A 126 -17.87 -8.64 -0.22
C THR A 126 -17.07 -7.36 0.03
N PHE A 127 -16.06 -7.07 -0.79
CA PHE A 127 -15.27 -5.85 -0.73
C PHE A 127 -15.66 -4.93 -1.90
N ARG A 128 -16.22 -3.76 -1.62
CA ARG A 128 -16.55 -2.70 -2.60
C ARG A 128 -15.97 -1.38 -2.12
N ILE A 129 -14.98 -0.83 -2.85
CA ILE A 129 -14.37 0.48 -2.53
C ILE A 129 -15.21 1.66 -3.05
N THR A 130 -16.07 1.41 -4.05
CA THR A 130 -16.82 2.44 -4.78
C THR A 130 -17.68 3.36 -3.90
N SER A 131 -18.07 2.94 -2.70
CA SER A 131 -18.84 3.78 -1.77
C SER A 131 -18.02 4.86 -1.04
N PHE A 132 -16.68 4.83 -1.12
CA PHE A 132 -15.80 5.73 -0.35
C PHE A 132 -15.09 6.78 -1.20
N LEU A 133 -14.74 6.47 -2.46
CA LEU A 133 -14.07 7.41 -3.36
C LEU A 133 -15.02 8.47 -3.95
N ASN A 134 -16.34 8.20 -3.97
CA ASN A 134 -17.33 9.13 -4.52
C ASN A 134 -17.74 10.25 -3.55
N LYS A 135 -17.07 10.43 -2.41
CA LYS A 135 -17.43 11.46 -1.43
C LYS A 135 -16.64 12.77 -1.58
N GLU A 136 -15.77 12.85 -2.58
CA GLU A 136 -14.85 13.97 -2.79
C GLU A 136 -15.08 14.72 -4.11
N SER A 137 -16.17 14.43 -4.84
CA SER A 137 -16.52 15.14 -6.10
C SER A 137 -17.78 16.02 -6.04
N ASP A 138 -18.43 16.18 -4.89
CA ASP A 138 -19.70 16.91 -4.78
C ASP A 138 -19.55 18.35 -4.24
N ALA A 139 -18.35 18.94 -4.28
CA ALA A 139 -18.09 20.29 -3.74
C ALA A 139 -17.81 21.39 -4.78
N ASP A 140 -17.73 21.07 -6.07
CA ASP A 140 -17.31 22.04 -7.12
C ASP A 140 -18.43 22.50 -8.07
N ASP A 141 -19.70 22.26 -7.76
CA ASP A 141 -20.83 22.64 -8.64
C ASP A 141 -21.78 23.70 -8.07
N LEU A 142 -21.22 24.71 -7.39
CA LEU A 142 -22.00 25.90 -7.00
C LEU A 142 -21.18 27.19 -7.14
N MET A 143 -21.16 27.74 -8.35
CA MET A 143 -21.40 29.16 -8.70
C MET A 143 -20.91 29.39 -10.14
N GLN A 144 -21.78 29.17 -11.12
CA GLN A 144 -21.55 29.69 -12.48
C GLN A 144 -21.73 31.21 -12.46
N ASP A 145 -20.67 31.89 -12.88
CA ASP A 145 -20.61 33.30 -13.22
C ASP A 145 -21.81 33.75 -14.07
N GLN A 146 -22.46 34.83 -13.64
CA GLN A 146 -23.32 35.64 -14.49
C GLN A 146 -22.43 36.66 -15.23
N PRO A 147 -22.37 36.69 -16.56
CA PRO A 147 -21.75 37.81 -17.25
C PRO A 147 -22.73 39.00 -17.33
N GLY A 148 -22.38 40.11 -16.68
CA GLY A 148 -22.70 41.46 -17.18
C GLY A 148 -22.04 41.64 -18.56
N ASP A 149 -22.55 42.44 -19.49
CA ASP A 149 -22.97 43.83 -19.33
C ASP A 149 -23.83 44.30 -20.54
N THR A 150 -24.86 45.12 -20.22
CA THR A 150 -25.36 46.39 -20.84
C THR A 150 -25.21 46.72 -22.36
N PRO A 151 -25.83 47.79 -22.96
CA PRO A 151 -26.64 48.90 -22.40
C PRO A 151 -27.92 49.32 -23.19
N ASP A 152 -28.65 50.27 -22.57
CA ASP A 152 -29.43 51.40 -23.10
C ASP A 152 -30.51 51.24 -24.17
N SER A 153 -31.72 51.66 -23.79
CA SER A 153 -32.61 52.41 -24.68
C SER A 153 -33.45 53.39 -23.86
N ASP A 154 -32.92 54.62 -23.74
CA ASP A 154 -33.70 55.83 -23.53
C ASP A 154 -34.33 56.23 -24.86
N GLN A 155 -35.67 56.18 -24.96
CA GLN A 155 -36.55 57.17 -25.61
C GLN A 155 -38.03 56.76 -25.53
#